data_AF-A0A1N7HZ90-F1
#
_entry.id   AF-A0A1N7HZ90-F1
#
_cell.length_a   1.000
_cell.length_b   1.000
_cell.length_c   1.000
_cell.angle_alpha   90.00
_cell.angle_beta   90.00
_cell.angle_gamma   90.00
#
_symmetry.space_group_name_H-M   'P 1'
#
loop_
_entity.id
_entity.type
_entity.pdbx_description
1 polymer ?
#
loop_
_entity_poly.entity_id
_entity_poly.type
_entity_poly.pdbx_seq_one_letter_code
_entity_poly.pdbx_strand_id
1 'polypeptide(L)'
;MSNEIEVNHTFIVDSIKKLDFCGTEILQFSGGQYTIPYDIVKREYEGHNHKECNGCKKNYLKIFTDISAYHKKFPNCCELHEKLATQNWFKAEAYENAPFFYTEKLFYVWDHILNFIDKKEWEEEIFDYLDHVIDSFGCFPKGYGEALYFGRFITQLQGLITGNIKGNLERKNKILEYLNKYKNPIVENHDRDFNILAGIYSQWYKTFPFELSYFAHLKQQYININPLIESVKYNKYSNLHIATPKTKKVLINYLLEITNKILVVINTETLFEKGLITDIEKIELEMIRQKRKQKLKQGYTNSSKSDETKYRKILKEWLKDEIQFIKEIKPIIEKNPFVAFSDTIPLLNDLMRASYKLQENKIFWNADEDTRTRQILDLLPQKYEAKDQSRYGESGTGIKQGSVDGVIKDSSETEYFLEAFNLEYIDTNNITSHINKLEQNYDSKGLYNKYIIVYCNLPENKFEDFTKSYQQFIEAEMKFLYPKNGDSMDVESKYTNNRILKTSHLREGKEVFLYHILLKFPQKEKQEKALN
;
A
#
# COMPACT_ATOMS: atom_id res chain seq x y z
N MET A 1 30.32 6.63 -34.01
CA MET A 1 29.32 7.56 -33.44
C MET A 1 27.96 6.97 -33.74
N SER A 2 27.26 6.43 -32.74
CA SER A 2 25.90 5.93 -32.92
C SER A 2 25.01 7.14 -33.21
N ASN A 3 24.51 7.25 -34.43
CA ASN A 3 23.40 8.16 -34.70
C ASN A 3 22.21 7.60 -33.90
N GLU A 4 21.89 8.22 -32.77
CA GLU A 4 20.68 7.89 -32.02
C GLU A 4 19.48 8.16 -32.94
N ILE A 5 18.69 7.12 -33.18
CA ILE A 5 17.46 7.23 -33.95
C ILE A 5 16.39 7.64 -32.94
N GLU A 6 16.07 8.92 -32.91
CA GLU A 6 15.01 9.44 -32.04
C GLU A 6 13.63 9.09 -32.64
N VAL A 7 12.84 8.31 -31.90
CA VAL A 7 11.53 7.82 -32.34
C VAL A 7 10.44 8.31 -31.41
N ASN A 8 9.42 8.95 -31.98
CA ASN A 8 8.25 9.38 -31.24
C ASN A 8 7.14 8.34 -31.33
N HIS A 9 6.79 7.76 -30.19
CA HIS A 9 5.65 6.85 -30.06
C HIS A 9 4.45 7.62 -29.50
N THR A 10 3.31 7.54 -30.18
CA THR A 10 2.04 8.11 -29.70
C THR A 10 1.14 6.98 -29.23
N PHE A 11 0.64 7.05 -27.99
CA PHE A 11 -0.36 6.09 -27.51
C PHE A 11 -1.75 6.74 -27.49
N ILE A 12 -2.66 6.22 -28.31
CA ILE A 12 -4.04 6.69 -28.38
C ILE A 12 -4.84 5.92 -27.34
N VAL A 13 -5.36 6.63 -26.33
CA VAL A 13 -6.12 6.04 -25.23
C VAL A 13 -7.58 5.87 -25.64
N ASP A 14 -8.04 4.63 -25.70
CA ASP A 14 -9.45 4.27 -25.96
C ASP A 14 -10.26 4.24 -24.66
N SER A 15 -9.65 3.77 -23.56
CA SER A 15 -10.30 3.73 -22.25
C SER A 15 -9.30 3.76 -21.09
N ILE A 16 -9.79 4.21 -19.93
CA ILE A 16 -9.04 4.24 -18.68
C ILE A 16 -9.81 3.41 -17.66
N LYS A 17 -9.13 2.46 -17.02
CA LYS A 17 -9.68 1.63 -15.94
C LYS A 17 -8.89 1.85 -14.66
N LYS A 18 -9.59 1.96 -13.54
CA LYS A 18 -8.97 1.93 -12.20
C LYS A 18 -8.75 0.47 -11.81
N LEU A 19 -7.53 0.14 -11.40
CA LEU A 19 -7.17 -1.15 -10.85
C LEU A 19 -6.64 -0.97 -9.43
N ASP A 20 -6.99 -1.88 -8.54
CA ASP A 20 -6.41 -1.93 -7.20
C ASP A 20 -5.25 -2.93 -7.17
N PHE A 21 -4.04 -2.39 -7.11
CA PHE A 21 -2.80 -3.14 -6.98
C PHE A 21 -2.24 -2.98 -5.58
N CYS A 22 -2.35 -4.04 -4.77
CA CYS A 22 -1.83 -4.07 -3.41
C CYS A 22 -2.36 -2.95 -2.48
N GLY A 23 -3.61 -2.50 -2.67
CA GLY A 23 -4.23 -1.42 -1.90
C GLY A 23 -3.97 -0.03 -2.46
N THR A 24 -3.26 0.07 -3.60
CA THR A 24 -3.01 1.32 -4.32
C THR A 24 -3.85 1.35 -5.59
N GLU A 25 -4.56 2.45 -5.81
CA GLU A 25 -5.27 2.68 -7.06
C GLU A 25 -4.25 3.03 -8.16
N ILE A 26 -4.22 2.22 -9.21
CA ILE A 26 -3.43 2.46 -10.43
C ILE A 26 -4.38 2.64 -11.62
N LEU A 27 -3.95 3.45 -12.59
CA LEU A 27 -4.71 3.67 -13.82
C LEU A 27 -4.15 2.79 -14.94
N GLN A 28 -5.02 1.97 -15.53
CA GLN A 28 -4.74 1.22 -16.73
C GLN A 28 -5.29 1.97 -17.93
N PHE A 29 -4.41 2.33 -18.85
CA PHE A 29 -4.77 2.84 -20.16
C PHE A 29 -4.89 1.67 -21.13
N SER A 30 -6.04 1.54 -21.79
CA SER A 30 -6.21 0.65 -22.94
C SER A 30 -6.30 1.50 -24.20
N GLY A 31 -5.68 1.06 -25.27
CA GLY A 31 -5.52 1.88 -26.45
C GLY A 31 -4.67 1.22 -27.52
N GLY A 32 -4.31 2.00 -28.53
CA GLY A 32 -3.43 1.58 -29.61
C GLY A 32 -2.23 2.51 -29.75
N GLN A 33 -1.06 1.92 -29.97
CA GLN A 33 0.13 2.69 -30.33
C GLN A 33 0.07 3.10 -31.80
N TYR A 34 0.46 4.34 -32.07
CA TYR A 34 0.73 4.88 -33.38
C TYR A 34 2.21 5.27 -33.47
N THR A 35 2.90 4.76 -34.49
CA THR A 35 4.31 5.06 -34.73
C THR A 35 4.54 5.04 -36.23
N ILE A 36 5.13 6.11 -36.76
CA ILE A 36 5.53 6.17 -38.17
C ILE A 36 6.78 5.30 -38.41
N PRO A 37 6.97 4.73 -39.60
CA PRO A 37 8.17 3.95 -39.90
C PRO A 37 9.40 4.84 -39.84
N TYR A 38 10.46 4.33 -39.25
CA TYR A 38 11.72 5.05 -39.05
C TYR A 38 12.92 4.22 -39.55
N ASP A 39 14.11 4.83 -39.60
CA ASP A 39 15.32 4.15 -40.09
C ASP A 39 15.84 3.10 -39.09
N ILE A 40 16.87 2.34 -39.46
CA ILE A 40 17.47 1.29 -38.63
C ILE A 40 18.95 1.51 -38.38
N VAL A 41 19.49 0.81 -37.38
CA VAL A 41 20.94 0.79 -37.14
C VAL A 41 21.62 0.04 -38.27
N LYS A 42 22.26 0.78 -39.19
CA LYS A 42 22.99 0.21 -40.32
C LYS A 42 24.38 -0.21 -39.87
N ARG A 43 24.76 -1.44 -40.22
CA ARG A 43 26.12 -1.96 -40.01
C ARG A 43 26.75 -2.28 -41.34
N GLU A 44 28.04 -2.01 -41.43
CA GLU A 44 28.89 -2.48 -42.51
C GLU A 44 29.53 -3.80 -42.05
N TYR A 45 29.59 -4.76 -42.97
CA TYR A 45 30.18 -6.08 -42.72
C TYR A 45 31.33 -6.32 -43.68
N GLU A 46 32.37 -7.00 -43.19
CA GLU A 46 33.46 -7.49 -44.04
C GLU A 46 33.04 -8.69 -44.91
N GLY A 47 31.99 -9.42 -44.50
CA GLY A 47 31.48 -10.58 -45.23
C GLY A 47 30.49 -10.18 -46.33
N HIS A 48 29.26 -10.67 -46.27
CA HIS A 48 28.28 -10.31 -47.31
C HIS A 48 27.79 -8.86 -47.15
N ASN A 49 27.89 -8.09 -48.23
CA ASN A 49 27.35 -6.73 -48.33
C ASN A 49 26.46 -6.59 -49.57
N HIS A 50 25.17 -6.27 -49.38
CA HIS A 50 24.21 -6.11 -50.47
C HIS A 50 24.60 -4.99 -51.44
N LYS A 51 25.33 -3.97 -50.99
CA LYS A 51 25.83 -2.86 -51.81
C LYS A 51 26.97 -3.25 -52.73
N GLU A 52 27.53 -4.45 -52.58
CA GLU A 52 28.61 -4.97 -53.43
C GLU A 52 28.16 -6.17 -54.26
N CYS A 53 27.23 -6.97 -53.73
CA CYS A 53 26.69 -8.13 -54.42
C CYS A 53 25.77 -7.75 -55.61
N ASN A 54 26.17 -8.12 -56.83
CA ASN A 54 25.40 -7.83 -58.06
C ASN A 54 23.97 -8.38 -58.04
N GLY A 55 23.77 -9.58 -57.48
CA GLY A 55 22.44 -10.17 -57.31
C GLY A 55 21.56 -9.34 -56.38
N CYS A 56 22.12 -8.91 -55.25
CA CYS A 56 21.42 -8.06 -54.29
C CYS A 56 21.11 -6.67 -54.88
N LYS A 57 22.05 -6.03 -55.58
CA LYS A 57 21.81 -4.74 -56.27
C LYS A 57 20.63 -4.81 -57.24
N LYS A 58 20.59 -5.84 -58.09
CA LYS A 58 19.51 -6.03 -59.05
C LYS A 58 18.17 -6.26 -58.35
N ASN A 59 18.15 -7.09 -57.31
CA ASN A 59 16.95 -7.36 -56.53
C ASN A 59 16.49 -6.13 -55.75
N TYR A 60 17.41 -5.34 -55.21
CA TYR A 60 17.13 -4.09 -54.52
C TYR A 60 16.36 -3.13 -55.43
N LEU A 61 16.89 -2.85 -56.63
CA LEU A 61 16.22 -1.96 -57.58
C LEU A 61 14.83 -2.46 -57.99
N LYS A 62 14.69 -3.77 -58.21
CA LYS A 62 13.41 -4.38 -58.53
C LYS A 62 12.40 -4.19 -57.39
N ILE A 63 12.79 -4.57 -56.17
CA ILE A 63 11.92 -4.50 -54.99
C ILE A 63 11.56 -3.04 -54.67
N PHE A 64 12.50 -2.12 -54.73
CA PHE A 64 12.25 -0.69 -54.51
C PHE A 64 11.25 -0.13 -55.53
N THR A 65 11.38 -0.52 -56.81
CA THR A 65 10.45 -0.11 -57.87
C THR A 65 9.05 -0.68 -57.62
N ASP A 66 8.94 -1.96 -57.30
CA ASP A 66 7.67 -2.65 -57.04
C ASP A 66 6.94 -2.04 -55.84
N ILE A 67 7.66 -1.75 -54.74
CA ILE A 67 7.07 -1.15 -53.53
C ILE A 67 6.70 0.31 -53.77
N SER A 68 7.53 1.07 -54.48
CA SER A 68 7.22 2.47 -54.83
C SER A 68 5.96 2.57 -55.71
N ALA A 69 5.78 1.63 -56.64
CA ALA A 69 4.55 1.55 -57.43
C ALA A 69 3.32 1.21 -56.57
N TYR A 70 3.47 0.31 -55.59
CA TYR A 70 2.40 -0.05 -54.66
C TYR A 70 2.07 1.10 -53.67
N HIS A 71 3.08 1.87 -53.23
CA HIS A 71 2.92 3.01 -52.32
C HIS A 71 1.96 4.08 -52.83
N LYS A 72 1.87 4.28 -54.16
CA LYS A 72 0.94 5.23 -54.79
C LYS A 72 -0.53 4.98 -54.42
N LYS A 73 -0.86 3.79 -53.92
CA LYS A 73 -2.21 3.44 -53.46
C LYS A 73 -2.45 3.79 -51.99
N PHE A 74 -1.42 4.02 -51.18
CA PHE A 74 -1.55 4.31 -49.75
C PHE A 74 -2.11 5.75 -49.55
N PRO A 75 -3.05 5.98 -48.61
CA PRO A 75 -3.64 5.05 -47.65
C PRO A 75 -4.77 4.14 -48.20
N ASN A 76 -5.25 4.37 -49.42
CA ASN A 76 -6.34 3.62 -50.06
C ASN A 76 -5.95 2.22 -50.57
N CYS A 77 -4.92 1.59 -49.99
CA CYS A 77 -4.42 0.30 -50.45
C CYS A 77 -5.25 -0.89 -49.96
N CYS A 78 -6.06 -0.71 -48.91
CA CYS A 78 -7.05 -1.66 -48.40
C CYS A 78 -8.10 -0.94 -47.53
N GLU A 79 -9.22 -1.61 -47.26
CA GLU A 79 -10.32 -1.07 -46.43
C GLU A 79 -9.89 -0.61 -45.03
N LEU A 80 -8.87 -1.26 -44.45
CA LEU A 80 -8.39 -0.91 -43.11
C LEU A 80 -7.53 0.36 -43.12
N HIS A 81 -6.62 0.50 -44.09
CA HIS A 81 -5.77 1.69 -44.21
C HIS A 81 -6.53 2.90 -44.74
N GLU A 82 -7.58 2.71 -45.55
CA GLU A 82 -8.43 3.82 -46.03
C GLU A 82 -9.02 4.63 -44.87
N LYS A 83 -9.31 3.97 -43.73
CA LYS A 83 -9.80 4.63 -42.52
C LYS A 83 -8.82 5.67 -41.96
N LEU A 84 -7.52 5.54 -42.22
CA LEU A 84 -6.49 6.48 -41.76
C LEU A 84 -6.72 7.90 -42.30
N ALA A 85 -7.23 8.02 -43.52
CA ALA A 85 -7.47 9.32 -44.17
C ALA A 85 -8.50 10.18 -43.41
N THR A 86 -9.34 9.56 -42.56
CA THR A 86 -10.35 10.25 -41.75
C THR A 86 -9.83 10.75 -40.41
N GLN A 87 -8.59 10.38 -40.03
CA GLN A 87 -8.06 10.60 -38.69
C GLN A 87 -7.21 11.89 -38.63
N ASN A 88 -7.47 12.74 -37.64
CA ASN A 88 -6.78 14.03 -37.48
C ASN A 88 -5.29 13.90 -37.10
N TRP A 89 -4.90 12.76 -36.51
CA TRP A 89 -3.52 12.45 -36.11
C TRP A 89 -2.69 11.83 -37.24
N PHE A 90 -3.30 11.46 -38.36
CA PHE A 90 -2.62 10.81 -39.48
C PHE A 90 -2.20 11.83 -40.56
N LYS A 91 -0.97 11.66 -41.08
CA LYS A 91 -0.43 12.43 -42.21
C LYS A 91 0.22 11.47 -43.20
N ALA A 92 -0.28 11.43 -44.43
CA ALA A 92 0.23 10.51 -45.45
C ALA A 92 1.67 10.86 -45.86
N GLU A 93 2.01 12.16 -45.82
CA GLU A 93 3.33 12.69 -46.16
C GLU A 93 4.43 12.14 -45.25
N ALA A 94 4.09 11.78 -44.00
CA ALA A 94 5.03 11.15 -43.07
C ALA A 94 5.51 9.75 -43.54
N TYR A 95 4.88 9.18 -44.57
CA TYR A 95 5.20 7.86 -45.13
C TYR A 95 5.90 7.93 -46.49
N GLU A 96 6.27 9.11 -46.99
CA GLU A 96 6.90 9.29 -48.31
C GLU A 96 8.16 8.41 -48.46
N ASN A 97 8.96 8.29 -47.39
CA ASN A 97 10.18 7.47 -47.36
C ASN A 97 9.94 5.98 -47.06
N ALA A 98 8.70 5.55 -46.85
CA ALA A 98 8.39 4.16 -46.48
C ALA A 98 8.90 3.12 -47.50
N PRO A 99 8.83 3.34 -48.84
CA PRO A 99 9.40 2.41 -49.82
C PRO A 99 10.92 2.24 -49.69
N PHE A 100 11.61 3.32 -49.38
CA PHE A 100 13.06 3.32 -49.15
C PHE A 100 13.38 2.55 -47.87
N PHE A 101 12.74 2.90 -46.75
CA PHE A 101 12.94 2.21 -45.48
C PHE A 101 12.64 0.71 -45.57
N TYR A 102 11.55 0.31 -46.24
CA TYR A 102 11.25 -1.10 -46.47
C TYR A 102 12.41 -1.84 -47.14
N THR A 103 12.95 -1.25 -48.21
CA THR A 103 13.97 -1.90 -49.04
C THR A 103 15.29 -2.00 -48.27
N GLU A 104 15.70 -0.92 -47.60
CA GLU A 104 16.87 -0.92 -46.70
C GLU A 104 16.73 -2.00 -45.63
N LYS A 105 15.60 -2.03 -44.90
CA LYS A 105 15.34 -3.01 -43.83
C LYS A 105 15.49 -4.45 -44.32
N LEU A 106 14.93 -4.79 -45.48
CA LEU A 106 15.03 -6.13 -46.05
C LEU A 106 16.48 -6.55 -46.32
N PHE A 107 17.26 -5.68 -46.97
CA PHE A 107 18.62 -6.03 -47.37
C PHE A 107 19.63 -5.96 -46.24
N TYR A 108 19.51 -5.02 -45.30
CA TYR A 108 20.37 -5.01 -44.12
C TYR A 108 20.09 -6.18 -43.17
N VAL A 109 18.83 -6.62 -43.03
CA VAL A 109 18.52 -7.86 -42.29
C VAL A 109 19.11 -9.07 -43.01
N TRP A 110 19.00 -9.11 -44.34
CA TRP A 110 19.58 -10.18 -45.12
C TRP A 110 21.10 -10.27 -44.95
N ASP A 111 21.80 -9.14 -45.04
CA ASP A 111 23.23 -9.06 -44.77
C ASP A 111 23.55 -9.51 -43.34
N HIS A 112 22.80 -9.01 -42.36
CA HIS A 112 23.02 -9.35 -40.96
C HIS A 112 22.92 -10.87 -40.72
N ILE A 113 21.88 -11.51 -41.27
CA ILE A 113 21.71 -12.96 -41.17
C ILE A 113 22.90 -13.68 -41.80
N LEU A 114 23.31 -13.32 -43.02
CA LEU A 114 24.42 -13.99 -43.71
C LEU A 114 25.75 -13.87 -42.96
N ASN A 115 25.99 -12.75 -42.28
CA ASN A 115 27.24 -12.51 -41.55
C ASN A 115 27.30 -13.20 -40.18
N PHE A 116 26.14 -13.46 -39.55
CA PHE A 116 26.07 -14.01 -38.21
C PHE A 116 25.60 -15.47 -38.12
N ILE A 117 24.94 -16.02 -39.15
CA ILE A 117 24.33 -17.36 -39.07
C ILE A 117 25.32 -18.47 -38.74
N ASP A 118 26.60 -18.32 -39.06
CA ASP A 118 27.68 -19.28 -38.77
C ASP A 118 28.44 -18.98 -37.47
N LYS A 119 28.16 -17.85 -36.80
CA LYS A 119 28.86 -17.43 -35.59
C LYS A 119 28.33 -18.15 -34.34
N LYS A 120 29.09 -18.11 -33.25
CA LYS A 120 28.67 -18.74 -31.99
C LYS A 120 27.49 -17.98 -31.37
N GLU A 121 27.51 -16.65 -31.47
CA GLU A 121 26.53 -15.71 -30.92
C GLU A 121 25.35 -15.44 -31.88
N TRP A 122 25.18 -16.28 -32.92
CA TRP A 122 24.22 -16.05 -34.01
C TRP A 122 22.79 -15.75 -33.53
N GLU A 123 22.35 -16.42 -32.47
CA GLU A 123 20.96 -16.39 -32.02
C GLU A 123 20.61 -15.02 -31.44
N GLU A 124 21.46 -14.50 -30.56
CA GLU A 124 21.28 -13.18 -29.96
C GLU A 124 21.45 -12.08 -31.00
N GLU A 125 22.49 -12.16 -31.83
CA GLU A 125 22.76 -11.16 -32.88
C GLU A 125 21.58 -11.02 -33.84
N ILE A 126 21.13 -12.14 -34.40
CA ILE A 126 20.08 -12.14 -35.42
C ILE A 126 18.73 -11.76 -34.83
N PHE A 127 18.35 -12.31 -33.66
CA PHE A 127 17.03 -12.01 -33.10
C PHE A 127 16.93 -10.59 -32.54
N ASP A 128 17.98 -10.06 -31.91
CA ASP A 128 17.94 -8.68 -31.43
C ASP A 128 17.87 -7.69 -32.59
N TYR A 129 18.57 -7.97 -33.69
CA TYR A 129 18.48 -7.14 -34.88
C TYR A 129 17.13 -7.25 -35.57
N LEU A 130 16.54 -8.46 -35.62
CA LEU A 130 15.19 -8.65 -36.14
C LEU A 130 14.15 -7.91 -35.32
N ASP A 131 14.19 -8.01 -33.98
CA ASP A 131 13.29 -7.26 -33.08
C ASP A 131 13.37 -5.75 -33.38
N HIS A 132 14.59 -5.20 -33.47
CA HIS A 132 14.83 -3.79 -33.81
C HIS A 132 14.24 -3.40 -35.17
N VAL A 133 14.52 -4.20 -36.20
CA VAL A 133 14.05 -3.88 -37.57
C VAL A 133 12.53 -4.04 -37.68
N ILE A 134 11.94 -5.03 -37.01
CA ILE A 134 10.49 -5.24 -36.97
C ILE A 134 9.80 -4.05 -36.29
N ASP A 135 10.29 -3.59 -35.14
CA ASP A 135 9.74 -2.41 -34.46
C ASP A 135 9.83 -1.15 -35.32
N SER A 136 10.88 -1.02 -36.13
CA SER A 136 11.07 0.12 -37.02
C SER A 136 10.04 0.28 -38.15
N PHE A 137 9.20 -0.74 -38.41
CA PHE A 137 8.06 -0.57 -39.32
C PHE A 137 6.99 0.36 -38.76
N GLY A 138 7.05 0.67 -37.46
CA GLY A 138 6.03 1.42 -36.76
C GLY A 138 4.77 0.59 -36.57
N CYS A 139 3.67 1.24 -36.24
CA CYS A 139 2.40 0.58 -36.00
C CYS A 139 1.23 1.55 -36.16
N PHE A 140 0.06 0.98 -36.43
CA PHE A 140 -1.21 1.71 -36.37
C PHE A 140 -2.02 1.23 -35.16
N PRO A 141 -2.91 2.09 -34.62
CA PRO A 141 -3.86 1.66 -33.59
C PRO A 141 -4.74 0.51 -34.06
N LYS A 142 -5.40 -0.16 -33.11
CA LYS A 142 -6.32 -1.25 -33.40
C LYS A 142 -7.41 -0.79 -34.38
N GLY A 143 -7.66 -1.58 -35.43
CA GLY A 143 -8.71 -1.32 -36.41
C GLY A 143 -8.25 -0.65 -37.72
N TYR A 144 -6.97 -0.29 -37.84
CA TYR A 144 -6.38 0.36 -39.02
C TYR A 144 -5.44 -0.54 -39.83
N GLY A 145 -5.37 -1.83 -39.52
CA GLY A 145 -4.54 -2.81 -40.25
C GLY A 145 -3.11 -2.92 -39.73
N GLU A 146 -2.30 -3.74 -40.39
CA GLU A 146 -0.89 -3.92 -40.05
C GLU A 146 -0.04 -2.67 -40.40
N ALA A 147 1.15 -2.58 -39.80
CA ALA A 147 2.13 -1.59 -40.19
C ALA A 147 2.46 -1.69 -41.69
N LEU A 148 2.68 -0.55 -42.34
CA LEU A 148 2.81 -0.49 -43.79
C LEU A 148 3.96 -1.39 -44.27
N TYR A 149 3.62 -2.36 -45.14
CA TYR A 149 4.52 -3.36 -45.74
C TYR A 149 5.02 -4.48 -44.83
N PHE A 150 4.61 -4.55 -43.58
CA PHE A 150 5.13 -5.51 -42.62
C PHE A 150 4.92 -6.97 -43.07
N GLY A 151 3.70 -7.38 -43.45
CA GLY A 151 3.44 -8.74 -43.91
C GLY A 151 4.21 -9.12 -45.19
N ARG A 152 4.45 -8.13 -46.07
CA ARG A 152 5.29 -8.29 -47.27
C ARG A 152 6.76 -8.50 -46.89
N PHE A 153 7.28 -7.74 -45.93
CA PHE A 153 8.65 -7.87 -45.44
C PHE A 153 8.89 -9.28 -44.89
N ILE A 154 8.01 -9.77 -44.01
CA ILE A 154 8.13 -11.12 -43.43
C ILE A 154 8.13 -12.17 -44.55
N THR A 155 7.22 -12.06 -45.51
CA THR A 155 7.12 -13.02 -46.62
C THR A 155 8.36 -13.01 -47.52
N GLN A 156 8.88 -11.82 -47.86
CA GLN A 156 10.07 -11.70 -48.70
C GLN A 156 11.32 -12.22 -47.99
N LEU A 157 11.48 -11.89 -46.71
CA LEU A 157 12.62 -12.36 -45.92
C LEU A 157 12.60 -13.89 -45.78
N GLN A 158 11.44 -14.49 -45.53
CA GLN A 158 11.29 -15.95 -45.52
C GLN A 158 11.67 -16.58 -46.87
N GLY A 159 11.30 -15.95 -47.99
CA GLY A 159 11.70 -16.37 -49.33
C GLY A 159 13.20 -16.35 -49.53
N LEU A 160 13.87 -15.26 -49.10
CA LEU A 160 15.33 -15.13 -49.14
C LEU A 160 16.02 -16.22 -48.32
N ILE A 161 15.60 -16.40 -47.07
CA ILE A 161 16.14 -17.43 -46.16
C ILE A 161 15.94 -18.82 -46.76
N THR A 162 14.73 -19.12 -47.24
CA THR A 162 14.39 -20.46 -47.74
C THR A 162 15.20 -20.81 -48.99
N GLY A 163 15.28 -19.88 -49.95
CA GLY A 163 15.93 -20.10 -51.24
C GLY A 163 17.46 -20.03 -51.24
N ASN A 164 18.06 -19.25 -50.33
CA ASN A 164 19.50 -18.96 -50.40
C ASN A 164 20.32 -19.64 -49.28
N ILE A 165 19.75 -19.88 -48.09
CA ILE A 165 20.47 -20.54 -47.00
C ILE A 165 20.38 -22.06 -47.18
N LYS A 166 21.50 -22.69 -47.54
CA LYS A 166 21.60 -24.14 -47.78
C LYS A 166 22.18 -24.93 -46.59
N GLY A 167 22.94 -24.29 -45.70
CA GLY A 167 23.53 -24.87 -44.49
C GLY A 167 22.80 -24.46 -43.20
N ASN A 168 23.29 -24.93 -42.04
CA ASN A 168 22.75 -24.61 -40.71
C ASN A 168 21.23 -24.77 -40.59
N LEU A 169 20.70 -25.92 -41.03
CA LEU A 169 19.25 -26.15 -41.12
C LEU A 169 18.51 -25.90 -39.81
N GLU A 170 19.09 -26.25 -38.66
CA GLU A 170 18.51 -25.96 -37.35
C GLU A 170 18.35 -24.44 -37.12
N ARG A 171 19.41 -23.67 -37.36
CA ARG A 171 19.41 -22.21 -37.18
C ARG A 171 18.45 -21.53 -38.16
N LYS A 172 18.48 -21.97 -39.43
CA LYS A 172 17.54 -21.55 -40.47
C LYS A 172 16.09 -21.77 -40.02
N ASN A 173 15.77 -22.97 -39.54
CA ASN A 173 14.42 -23.31 -39.08
C ASN A 173 14.01 -22.46 -37.89
N LYS A 174 14.88 -22.23 -36.90
CA LYS A 174 14.62 -21.33 -35.77
C LYS A 174 14.29 -19.90 -36.22
N ILE A 175 15.00 -19.35 -37.21
CA ILE A 175 14.69 -18.02 -37.75
C ILE A 175 13.33 -18.02 -38.46
N LEU A 176 13.03 -19.05 -39.26
CA LEU A 176 11.73 -19.18 -39.94
C LEU A 176 10.57 -19.33 -38.96
N GLU A 177 10.74 -20.12 -37.90
CA GLU A 177 9.78 -20.28 -36.81
C GLU A 177 9.52 -18.95 -36.09
N TYR A 178 10.58 -18.19 -35.80
CA TYR A 178 10.46 -16.85 -35.22
C TYR A 178 9.64 -15.92 -36.13
N LEU A 179 9.95 -15.87 -37.44
CA LEU A 179 9.20 -15.05 -38.40
C LEU A 179 7.73 -15.49 -38.56
N ASN A 180 7.44 -16.79 -38.45
CA ASN A 180 6.09 -17.33 -38.54
C ASN A 180 5.17 -16.87 -37.39
N LYS A 181 5.72 -16.54 -36.22
CA LYS A 181 4.95 -16.01 -35.08
C LYS A 181 4.22 -14.71 -35.42
N TYR A 182 4.73 -13.94 -36.39
CA TYR A 182 4.12 -12.68 -36.85
C TYR A 182 3.02 -12.88 -37.90
N LYS A 183 3.02 -14.02 -38.61
CA LYS A 183 1.97 -14.38 -39.58
C LYS A 183 0.78 -15.05 -38.92
N ASN A 184 1.06 -15.96 -37.99
CA ASN A 184 0.08 -16.66 -37.20
C ASN A 184 0.34 -16.29 -35.73
N PRO A 185 -0.16 -15.13 -35.26
CA PRO A 185 -0.01 -14.76 -33.87
C PRO A 185 -0.54 -15.91 -33.02
N ILE A 186 0.34 -16.52 -32.22
CA ILE A 186 -0.02 -17.56 -31.27
C ILE A 186 -1.13 -16.96 -30.40
N VAL A 187 -2.24 -17.68 -30.25
CA VAL A 187 -3.33 -17.31 -29.33
C VAL A 187 -2.70 -16.82 -28.03
N GLU A 188 -3.08 -15.62 -27.58
CA GLU A 188 -2.50 -14.96 -26.40
C GLU A 188 -2.18 -16.01 -25.32
N ASN A 189 -0.91 -16.11 -24.96
CA ASN A 189 -0.51 -16.98 -23.87
C ASN A 189 -1.04 -16.35 -22.57
N HIS A 190 -2.30 -16.64 -22.24
CA HIS A 190 -2.98 -16.16 -21.05
C HIS A 190 -2.21 -16.48 -19.76
N ASP A 191 -1.25 -17.41 -19.82
CA ASP A 191 -0.38 -17.76 -18.71
C ASP A 191 0.65 -16.66 -18.35
N ARG A 192 0.96 -15.74 -19.27
CA ARG A 192 1.88 -14.61 -19.05
C ARG A 192 1.20 -13.23 -19.11
N ASP A 193 -0.14 -13.20 -19.15
CA ASP A 193 -0.90 -11.94 -19.16
C ASP A 193 -0.62 -11.12 -17.89
N PHE A 194 -0.12 -9.90 -18.06
CA PHE A 194 0.32 -9.07 -16.95
C PHE A 194 -0.82 -8.73 -15.97
N ASN A 195 -2.05 -8.54 -16.46
CA ASN A 195 -3.20 -8.23 -15.61
C ASN A 195 -3.60 -9.43 -14.76
N ILE A 196 -3.56 -10.64 -15.35
CA ILE A 196 -3.81 -11.89 -14.62
C ILE A 196 -2.75 -12.07 -13.52
N LEU A 197 -1.46 -11.89 -13.86
CA LEU A 197 -0.36 -12.02 -12.90
C LEU A 197 -0.45 -10.97 -11.78
N ALA A 198 -0.72 -9.72 -12.13
CA ALA A 198 -0.91 -8.63 -11.17
C ALA A 198 -2.10 -8.90 -10.24
N GLY A 199 -3.20 -9.45 -10.77
CA GLY A 199 -4.36 -9.88 -10.00
C GLY A 199 -4.03 -10.96 -8.98
N ILE A 200 -3.25 -11.98 -9.37
CA ILE A 200 -2.79 -13.06 -8.48
C ILE A 200 -1.93 -12.51 -7.34
N TYR A 201 -0.97 -11.63 -7.66
CA TYR A 201 -0.13 -11.01 -6.65
C TYR A 201 -0.93 -10.12 -5.69
N SER A 202 -1.81 -9.28 -6.23
CA SER A 202 -2.69 -8.41 -5.43
C SER A 202 -3.58 -9.23 -4.49
N GLN A 203 -4.10 -10.38 -4.94
CA GLN A 203 -4.88 -11.29 -4.10
C GLN A 203 -4.05 -11.92 -2.98
N TRP A 204 -2.83 -12.37 -3.27
CA TRP A 204 -1.91 -12.87 -2.24
C TRP A 204 -1.61 -11.78 -1.21
N TYR A 205 -1.26 -10.58 -1.67
CA TYR A 205 -0.92 -9.44 -0.82
C TYR A 205 -2.08 -9.04 0.11
N LYS A 206 -3.32 -9.05 -0.39
CA LYS A 206 -4.52 -8.76 0.41
C LYS A 206 -4.88 -9.89 1.39
N THR A 207 -4.48 -11.13 1.09
CA THR A 207 -4.77 -12.30 1.91
C THR A 207 -3.75 -12.47 3.03
N PHE A 208 -2.48 -12.13 2.78
CA PHE A 208 -1.42 -12.25 3.76
C PHE A 208 -1.69 -11.38 5.00
N PRO A 209 -1.50 -11.89 6.24
CA PRO A 209 -1.94 -11.22 7.47
C PRO A 209 -0.96 -10.14 7.94
N PHE A 210 -0.68 -9.14 7.10
CA PHE A 210 0.23 -8.02 7.41
C PHE A 210 -0.22 -7.17 8.61
N GLU A 211 -1.47 -7.28 9.05
CA GLU A 211 -1.98 -6.56 10.21
C GLU A 211 -1.56 -7.18 11.55
N LEU A 212 -0.91 -8.36 11.54
CA LEU A 212 -0.20 -8.85 12.72
C LEU A 212 1.01 -7.96 12.98
N SER A 213 1.19 -7.54 14.22
CA SER A 213 2.25 -6.61 14.62
C SER A 213 3.64 -7.04 14.13
N TYR A 214 3.95 -8.33 14.21
CA TYR A 214 5.22 -8.90 13.77
C TYR A 214 5.36 -9.07 12.24
N PHE A 215 4.29 -8.92 11.45
CA PHE A 215 4.35 -8.87 9.98
C PHE A 215 4.19 -7.46 9.40
N ALA A 216 3.76 -6.48 10.20
CA ALA A 216 3.42 -5.14 9.73
C ALA A 216 4.56 -4.46 8.95
N HIS A 217 5.81 -4.67 9.38
CA HIS A 217 6.99 -4.10 8.72
C HIS A 217 7.18 -4.63 7.28
N LEU A 218 6.72 -5.85 6.97
CA LEU A 218 6.85 -6.46 5.65
C LEU A 218 5.88 -5.85 4.63
N LYS A 219 4.79 -5.22 5.08
CA LYS A 219 3.73 -4.70 4.22
C LYS A 219 4.28 -3.77 3.14
N GLN A 220 5.11 -2.80 3.53
CA GLN A 220 5.73 -1.85 2.60
C GLN A 220 6.78 -2.50 1.70
N GLN A 221 7.53 -3.46 2.23
CA GLN A 221 8.54 -4.18 1.45
C GLN A 221 7.92 -4.89 0.26
N TYR A 222 6.78 -5.57 0.43
CA TYR A 222 6.11 -6.30 -0.63
C TYR A 222 5.26 -5.43 -1.56
N ILE A 223 5.01 -4.16 -1.25
CA ILE A 223 4.49 -3.19 -2.23
C ILE A 223 5.58 -2.82 -3.25
N ASN A 224 6.81 -2.64 -2.78
CA ASN A 224 7.90 -2.04 -3.59
C ASN A 224 8.66 -3.05 -4.47
N ILE A 225 8.41 -4.34 -4.32
CA ILE A 225 9.02 -5.38 -5.15
C ILE A 225 8.19 -5.57 -6.41
N ASN A 226 8.84 -5.77 -7.56
CA ASN A 226 8.17 -6.24 -8.78
C ASN A 226 8.28 -7.78 -8.87
N PRO A 227 7.25 -8.54 -8.45
CA PRO A 227 7.28 -10.00 -8.45
C PRO A 227 6.91 -10.59 -9.81
N LEU A 228 6.54 -9.77 -10.79
CA LEU A 228 5.90 -10.21 -12.03
C LEU A 228 6.91 -10.50 -13.14
N ILE A 229 8.14 -10.01 -13.02
CA ILE A 229 9.18 -10.18 -14.04
C ILE A 229 10.01 -11.44 -13.75
N GLU A 230 10.27 -12.22 -14.79
CA GLU A 230 11.12 -13.41 -14.76
C GLU A 230 12.56 -13.08 -15.12
N SER A 231 12.75 -12.35 -16.21
CA SER A 231 14.07 -11.97 -16.72
C SER A 231 14.00 -10.64 -17.45
N VAL A 232 15.15 -9.99 -17.58
CA VAL A 232 15.33 -8.78 -18.37
C VAL A 232 16.51 -9.01 -19.30
N LYS A 233 16.31 -8.80 -20.60
CA LYS A 233 17.36 -8.85 -21.62
C LYS A 233 17.60 -7.44 -22.15
N TYR A 234 18.84 -7.06 -22.42
CA TYR A 234 19.14 -5.80 -23.11
C TYR A 234 19.31 -6.08 -24.62
N ASN A 235 18.57 -5.36 -25.46
CA ASN A 235 18.74 -5.38 -26.90
C ASN A 235 19.62 -4.18 -27.31
N LYS A 236 20.83 -4.48 -27.81
CA LYS A 236 21.84 -3.48 -28.18
C LYS A 236 21.56 -2.69 -29.46
N TYR A 237 20.59 -3.12 -30.27
CA TYR A 237 20.22 -2.44 -31.51
C TYR A 237 19.15 -1.38 -31.26
N SER A 238 18.16 -1.71 -30.42
CA SER A 238 17.13 -0.76 -30.00
C SER A 238 17.52 0.06 -28.77
N ASN A 239 18.58 -0.33 -28.05
CA ASN A 239 18.95 0.21 -26.73
C ASN A 239 17.85 0.03 -25.66
N LEU A 240 17.01 -1.00 -25.79
CA LEU A 240 15.90 -1.26 -24.88
C LEU A 240 16.14 -2.47 -23.98
N HIS A 241 15.63 -2.39 -22.76
CA HIS A 241 15.49 -3.53 -21.87
C HIS A 241 14.14 -4.23 -22.11
N ILE A 242 14.18 -5.49 -22.52
CA ILE A 242 13.03 -6.34 -22.77
C ILE A 242 12.78 -7.19 -21.53
N ALA A 243 11.71 -6.89 -20.81
CA ALA A 243 11.31 -7.65 -19.63
C ALA A 243 10.36 -8.79 -20.02
N THR A 244 10.65 -10.00 -19.55
CA THR A 244 9.80 -11.18 -19.74
C THR A 244 8.95 -11.40 -18.48
N PRO A 245 7.61 -11.29 -18.54
CA PRO A 245 6.74 -11.58 -17.39
C PRO A 245 6.79 -13.06 -17.02
N LYS A 246 6.71 -13.41 -15.73
CA LYS A 246 6.58 -14.80 -15.25
C LYS A 246 5.35 -15.48 -15.84
N THR A 247 5.37 -16.80 -15.90
CA THR A 247 4.12 -17.56 -16.06
C THR A 247 3.31 -17.58 -14.77
N LYS A 248 2.00 -17.84 -14.86
CA LYS A 248 1.12 -18.05 -13.70
C LYS A 248 1.67 -19.09 -12.76
N LYS A 249 2.13 -20.22 -13.29
CA LYS A 249 2.70 -21.32 -12.50
C LYS A 249 3.95 -20.87 -11.74
N VAL A 250 4.87 -20.18 -12.41
CA VAL A 250 6.11 -19.69 -11.78
C VAL A 250 5.80 -18.64 -10.71
N LEU A 251 4.85 -17.73 -10.96
CA LEU A 251 4.41 -16.75 -9.96
C LEU A 251 3.77 -17.42 -8.74
N ILE A 252 2.89 -18.41 -8.92
CA ILE A 252 2.26 -19.13 -7.81
C ILE A 252 3.31 -19.85 -6.96
N ASN A 253 4.25 -20.56 -7.60
CA ASN A 253 5.33 -21.24 -6.88
C ASN A 253 6.19 -20.25 -6.09
N TYR A 254 6.56 -19.13 -6.71
CA TYR A 254 7.25 -18.06 -6.01
C TYR A 254 6.47 -17.61 -4.77
N LEU A 255 5.16 -17.30 -4.90
CA LEU A 255 4.32 -16.86 -3.79
C LEU A 255 4.21 -17.90 -2.66
N LEU A 256 4.15 -19.19 -2.98
CA LEU A 256 4.17 -20.28 -2.01
C LEU A 256 5.50 -20.31 -1.24
N GLU A 257 6.62 -20.19 -1.94
CA GLU A 257 7.95 -20.20 -1.34
C GLU A 257 8.17 -19.03 -0.39
N ILE A 258 7.84 -17.80 -0.80
CA ILE A 258 7.95 -16.62 0.09
C ILE A 258 7.00 -16.73 1.28
N THR A 259 5.76 -17.21 1.07
CA THR A 259 4.81 -17.42 2.18
C THR A 259 5.41 -18.39 3.20
N ASN A 260 5.88 -19.55 2.76
CA ASN A 260 6.47 -20.54 3.64
C ASN A 260 7.71 -19.98 4.35
N LYS A 261 8.58 -19.28 3.62
CA LYS A 261 9.78 -18.66 4.19
C LYS A 261 9.44 -17.66 5.29
N ILE A 262 8.47 -16.77 5.06
CA ILE A 262 8.05 -15.79 6.07
C ILE A 262 7.52 -16.50 7.32
N LEU A 263 6.61 -17.47 7.14
CA LEU A 263 5.97 -18.18 8.26
C LEU A 263 6.95 -19.03 9.07
N VAL A 264 7.96 -19.62 8.44
CA VAL A 264 8.99 -20.39 9.14
C VAL A 264 9.96 -19.47 9.90
N VAL A 265 10.37 -18.36 9.29
CA VAL A 265 11.37 -17.44 9.89
C VAL A 265 10.78 -16.55 10.98
N ILE A 266 9.53 -16.11 10.81
CA ILE A 266 8.84 -15.20 11.73
C ILE A 266 7.61 -15.93 12.26
N ASN A 267 7.77 -16.58 13.40
CA ASN A 267 6.71 -17.29 14.11
C ASN A 267 6.77 -17.00 15.61
N THR A 268 5.66 -17.28 16.31
CA THR A 268 5.52 -16.97 17.73
C THR A 268 6.56 -17.62 18.62
N GLU A 269 6.99 -18.86 18.30
CA GLU A 269 8.04 -19.56 19.05
C GLU A 269 9.37 -18.79 18.98
N THR A 270 9.84 -18.51 17.76
CA THR A 270 11.10 -17.80 17.53
C THR A 270 11.10 -16.37 18.08
N LEU A 271 9.94 -15.70 18.06
CA LEU A 271 9.80 -14.34 18.60
C LEU A 271 9.77 -14.36 20.13
N PHE A 272 9.15 -15.38 20.73
CA PHE A 272 9.14 -15.58 22.18
C PHE A 272 10.54 -15.89 22.71
N GLU A 273 11.27 -16.82 22.09
CA GLU A 273 12.66 -17.15 22.46
C GLU A 273 13.60 -15.94 22.40
N LYS A 274 13.36 -15.03 21.46
CA LYS A 274 14.13 -13.79 21.29
C LYS A 274 13.68 -12.64 22.22
N GLY A 275 12.68 -12.85 23.06
CA GLY A 275 12.11 -11.81 23.93
C GLY A 275 11.42 -10.67 23.18
N LEU A 276 10.99 -10.91 21.94
CA LEU A 276 10.30 -9.92 21.10
C LEU A 276 8.78 -9.92 21.31
N ILE A 277 8.24 -10.95 21.94
CA ILE A 277 6.86 -10.97 22.45
C ILE A 277 6.88 -10.56 23.91
N THR A 278 6.42 -9.34 24.18
CA THR A 278 6.38 -8.78 25.54
C THR A 278 4.97 -8.73 26.13
N ASP A 279 3.94 -8.86 25.29
CA ASP A 279 2.52 -8.75 25.64
C ASP A 279 1.77 -9.91 24.98
N ILE A 280 1.62 -11.02 25.72
CA ILE A 280 1.07 -12.28 25.19
C ILE A 280 -0.42 -12.13 24.91
N GLU A 281 -1.16 -11.47 25.81
CA GLU A 281 -2.59 -11.21 25.67
C GLU A 281 -2.89 -10.42 24.40
N LYS A 282 -2.07 -9.40 24.07
CA LYS A 282 -2.21 -8.65 22.83
C LYS A 282 -1.98 -9.51 21.59
N ILE A 283 -0.92 -10.32 21.59
CA ILE A 283 -0.61 -11.19 20.45
C ILE A 283 -1.71 -12.25 20.26
N GLU A 284 -2.22 -12.82 21.34
CA GLU A 284 -3.34 -13.77 21.31
C GLU A 284 -4.59 -13.12 20.69
N LEU A 285 -4.94 -11.90 21.12
CA LEU A 285 -6.06 -11.15 20.55
C LEU A 285 -5.85 -10.82 19.06
N GLU A 286 -4.64 -10.41 18.66
CA GLU A 286 -4.27 -10.18 17.25
C GLU A 286 -4.50 -11.46 16.42
N MET A 287 -4.06 -12.63 16.91
CA MET A 287 -4.25 -13.91 16.24
C MET A 287 -5.72 -14.31 16.10
N ILE A 288 -6.52 -14.19 17.16
CA ILE A 288 -7.96 -14.49 17.13
C ILE A 288 -8.68 -13.57 16.13
N ARG A 289 -8.37 -12.26 16.15
CA ARG A 289 -8.91 -11.29 15.17
C ARG A 289 -8.53 -11.65 13.74
N GLN A 290 -7.28 -12.05 13.48
CA GLN A 290 -6.86 -12.45 12.14
C GLN A 290 -7.50 -13.74 11.65
N LYS A 291 -7.61 -14.75 12.51
CA LYS A 291 -8.36 -15.98 12.22
C LYS A 291 -9.80 -15.64 11.80
N ARG A 292 -10.47 -14.73 12.51
CA ARG A 292 -11.82 -14.25 12.13
C ARG A 292 -11.82 -13.55 10.77
N LYS A 293 -10.90 -12.60 10.54
CA LYS A 293 -10.77 -11.90 9.25
C LYS A 293 -10.56 -12.86 8.09
N GLN A 294 -9.70 -13.87 8.23
CA GLN A 294 -9.46 -14.87 7.20
C GLN A 294 -10.71 -15.70 6.91
N LYS A 295 -11.44 -16.16 7.94
CA LYS A 295 -12.70 -16.88 7.77
C LYS A 295 -13.75 -16.04 7.05
N LEU A 296 -13.86 -14.75 7.37
CA LEU A 296 -14.77 -13.82 6.68
C LEU A 296 -14.38 -13.61 5.22
N LYS A 297 -13.07 -13.51 4.90
CA LYS A 297 -12.57 -13.43 3.52
C LYS A 297 -12.85 -14.71 2.71
N GLN A 298 -12.72 -15.88 3.32
CA GLN A 298 -13.07 -17.17 2.69
C GLN A 298 -14.58 -17.30 2.43
N GLY A 299 -15.39 -16.67 3.27
CA GLY A 299 -16.83 -16.74 3.21
C GLY A 299 -17.41 -18.07 3.73
N TYR A 300 -18.72 -18.20 3.56
CA TYR A 300 -19.50 -19.37 3.97
C TYR A 300 -20.21 -19.92 2.74
N THR A 301 -19.93 -21.17 2.40
CA THR A 301 -20.47 -21.82 1.20
C THR A 301 -21.23 -23.08 1.58
N ASN A 302 -22.32 -23.37 0.88
CA ASN A 302 -23.06 -24.62 1.09
C ASN A 302 -23.36 -25.32 -0.25
N SER A 303 -23.05 -26.61 -0.34
CA SER A 303 -23.23 -27.44 -1.54
C SER A 303 -24.57 -28.21 -1.59
N SER A 304 -25.54 -27.89 -0.71
CA SER A 304 -26.88 -28.49 -0.71
C SER A 304 -27.61 -28.26 -2.04
N LYS A 305 -28.60 -29.10 -2.39
CA LYS A 305 -29.35 -28.99 -3.66
C LYS A 305 -30.58 -28.08 -3.62
N SER A 306 -31.25 -27.90 -2.46
CA SER A 306 -32.46 -27.04 -2.37
C SER A 306 -32.13 -25.60 -1.95
N ASP A 307 -32.59 -24.62 -2.73
CA ASP A 307 -32.22 -23.21 -2.57
C ASP A 307 -32.73 -22.58 -1.25
N GLU A 308 -33.91 -22.95 -0.78
CA GLU A 308 -34.49 -22.43 0.47
C GLU A 308 -33.77 -22.87 1.74
N THR A 309 -32.95 -23.93 1.69
CA THR A 309 -32.19 -24.41 2.87
C THR A 309 -30.72 -23.99 2.87
N LYS A 310 -30.18 -23.48 1.75
CA LYS A 310 -28.77 -23.08 1.65
C LYS A 310 -28.43 -21.89 2.54
N TYR A 311 -29.21 -20.82 2.43
CA TYR A 311 -28.94 -19.60 3.21
C TYR A 311 -29.07 -19.86 4.73
N ARG A 312 -30.03 -20.68 5.16
CA ARG A 312 -30.21 -21.05 6.57
C ARG A 312 -28.99 -21.78 7.13
N LYS A 313 -28.39 -22.70 6.36
CA LYS A 313 -27.18 -23.41 6.77
C LYS A 313 -25.96 -22.48 6.83
N ILE A 314 -25.82 -21.58 5.84
CA ILE A 314 -24.79 -20.53 5.86
C ILE A 314 -24.91 -19.67 7.12
N LEU A 315 -26.11 -19.19 7.45
CA LEU A 315 -26.36 -18.38 8.65
C LEU A 315 -26.07 -19.16 9.93
N LYS A 316 -26.42 -20.45 9.99
CA LYS A 316 -26.14 -21.30 11.15
C LYS A 316 -24.63 -21.49 11.37
N GLU A 317 -23.86 -21.69 10.30
CA GLU A 317 -22.39 -21.77 10.38
C GLU A 317 -21.79 -20.43 10.80
N TRP A 318 -22.24 -19.33 10.21
CA TRP A 318 -21.79 -17.98 10.59
C TRP A 318 -22.07 -17.66 12.06
N LEU A 319 -23.29 -17.94 12.56
CA LEU A 319 -23.66 -17.75 13.97
C LEU A 319 -22.79 -18.59 14.90
N LYS A 320 -22.51 -19.85 14.53
CA LYS A 320 -21.63 -20.73 15.30
C LYS A 320 -20.22 -20.12 15.42
N ASP A 321 -19.67 -19.64 14.31
CA ASP A 321 -18.35 -19.02 14.30
C ASP A 321 -18.32 -17.68 15.06
N GLU A 322 -19.42 -16.91 15.06
CA GLU A 322 -19.55 -15.66 15.83
C GLU A 322 -19.56 -15.94 17.35
N ILE A 323 -20.36 -16.92 17.80
CA ILE A 323 -20.37 -17.35 19.19
C ILE A 323 -18.99 -17.84 19.62
N GLN A 324 -18.31 -18.61 18.76
CA GLN A 324 -16.97 -19.12 19.03
C GLN A 324 -15.94 -17.98 19.13
N PHE A 325 -15.99 -16.98 18.24
CA PHE A 325 -15.13 -15.82 18.30
C PHE A 325 -15.31 -15.04 19.61
N ILE A 326 -16.55 -14.76 20.01
CA ILE A 326 -16.86 -14.10 21.29
C ILE A 326 -16.31 -14.90 22.47
N LYS A 327 -16.48 -16.24 22.44
CA LYS A 327 -15.96 -17.13 23.49
C LYS A 327 -14.43 -17.10 23.58
N GLU A 328 -13.73 -17.00 22.44
CA GLU A 328 -12.26 -16.93 22.38
C GLU A 328 -11.74 -15.59 22.94
N ILE A 329 -12.38 -14.46 22.63
CA ILE A 329 -11.92 -13.15 23.11
C ILE A 329 -12.31 -12.87 24.57
N LYS A 330 -13.47 -13.36 25.02
CA LYS A 330 -14.03 -13.08 26.36
C LYS A 330 -13.00 -13.19 27.51
N PRO A 331 -12.26 -14.30 27.69
CA PRO A 331 -11.31 -14.42 28.79
C PRO A 331 -10.18 -13.39 28.73
N ILE A 332 -9.75 -12.98 27.53
CA ILE A 332 -8.70 -11.96 27.34
C ILE A 332 -9.24 -10.59 27.77
N ILE A 333 -10.47 -10.26 27.37
CA ILE A 333 -11.12 -9.00 27.73
C ILE A 333 -11.38 -8.93 29.24
N GLU A 334 -11.83 -10.02 29.85
CA GLU A 334 -12.10 -10.10 31.30
C GLU A 334 -10.81 -10.02 32.12
N LYS A 335 -9.72 -10.65 31.65
CA LYS A 335 -8.43 -10.66 32.34
C LYS A 335 -7.68 -9.34 32.20
N ASN A 336 -7.72 -8.73 31.02
CA ASN A 336 -7.07 -7.44 30.76
C ASN A 336 -7.91 -6.60 29.79
N PRO A 337 -8.85 -5.79 30.31
CA PRO A 337 -9.67 -4.90 29.50
C PRO A 337 -8.82 -3.97 28.61
N PHE A 338 -7.63 -3.53 29.06
CA PHE A 338 -6.78 -2.62 28.27
C PHE A 338 -6.30 -3.22 26.96
N VAL A 339 -6.10 -4.54 26.88
CA VAL A 339 -5.69 -5.21 25.64
C VAL A 339 -6.82 -5.15 24.61
N ALA A 340 -8.05 -5.36 25.06
CA ALA A 340 -9.26 -5.28 24.25
C ALA A 340 -9.59 -3.85 23.81
N PHE A 341 -9.28 -2.88 24.68
CA PHE A 341 -9.66 -1.48 24.51
C PHE A 341 -8.53 -0.52 24.14
N SER A 342 -7.32 -1.02 23.88
CA SER A 342 -6.18 -0.19 23.45
C SER A 342 -6.45 0.58 22.15
N ASP A 343 -7.36 0.08 21.31
CA ASP A 343 -7.87 0.76 20.11
C ASP A 343 -9.14 1.62 20.38
N THR A 344 -9.82 1.48 21.53
CA THR A 344 -11.18 2.02 21.77
C THR A 344 -11.31 3.05 22.90
N ILE A 345 -10.22 3.42 23.59
CA ILE A 345 -10.12 4.77 24.18
C ILE A 345 -8.88 5.49 23.64
N PRO A 346 -8.88 5.86 22.33
CA PRO A 346 -7.76 6.56 21.71
C PRO A 346 -7.28 7.75 22.54
N LEU A 347 -8.21 8.49 23.15
CA LEU A 347 -7.89 9.70 23.89
C LEU A 347 -7.11 9.42 25.19
N LEU A 348 -7.45 8.39 25.98
CA LEU A 348 -6.69 8.06 27.19
C LEU A 348 -5.23 7.73 26.84
N ASN A 349 -5.02 6.95 25.78
CA ASN A 349 -3.68 6.59 25.32
C ASN A 349 -2.90 7.80 24.81
N ASP A 350 -3.56 8.71 24.08
CA ASP A 350 -2.94 9.93 23.59
C ASP A 350 -2.66 10.94 24.74
N LEU A 351 -3.54 11.03 25.74
CA LEU A 351 -3.31 11.79 26.98
C LEU A 351 -2.13 11.22 27.78
N MET A 352 -2.00 9.90 27.87
CA MET A 352 -0.87 9.26 28.53
C MET A 352 0.44 9.51 27.79
N ARG A 353 0.43 9.49 26.46
CA ARG A 353 1.59 9.84 25.64
C ARG A 353 1.98 11.32 25.80
N ALA A 354 1.00 12.22 25.84
CA ALA A 354 1.22 13.63 26.09
C ALA A 354 1.80 13.87 27.49
N SER A 355 1.24 13.21 28.51
CA SER A 355 1.71 13.26 29.90
C SER A 355 3.16 12.78 30.05
N TYR A 356 3.51 11.70 29.35
CA TYR A 356 4.89 11.21 29.30
C TYR A 356 5.85 12.28 28.73
N LYS A 357 5.52 12.86 27.58
CA LYS A 357 6.33 13.91 26.96
C LYS A 357 6.45 15.16 27.83
N LEU A 358 5.39 15.51 28.56
CA LEU A 358 5.43 16.58 29.56
C LEU A 358 6.47 16.25 30.66
N GLN A 359 6.43 15.04 31.22
CA GLN A 359 7.35 14.60 32.27
C GLN A 359 8.82 14.52 31.81
N GLU A 360 9.08 14.19 30.54
CA GLU A 360 10.44 14.21 29.97
C GLU A 360 11.06 15.61 29.98
N ASN A 361 10.24 16.65 29.80
CA ASN A 361 10.70 18.02 29.71
C ASN A 361 10.75 18.68 31.10
N LYS A 362 11.96 18.77 31.65
CA LYS A 362 12.26 19.33 32.98
C LYS A 362 11.78 20.77 33.18
N ILE A 363 11.53 21.53 32.11
CA ILE A 363 10.98 22.89 32.22
C ILE A 363 9.61 22.87 32.92
N PHE A 364 8.82 21.81 32.70
CA PHE A 364 7.48 21.68 33.27
C PHE A 364 7.46 21.12 34.70
N TRP A 365 8.62 20.69 35.23
CA TRP A 365 8.69 20.16 36.59
C TRP A 365 8.38 21.21 37.65
N ASN A 366 8.60 22.49 37.35
CA ASN A 366 8.29 23.60 38.26
C ASN A 366 7.17 24.51 37.76
N ALA A 367 6.54 24.16 36.64
CA ALA A 367 5.44 24.92 36.04
C ALA A 367 4.17 24.83 36.90
N ASP A 368 3.31 25.84 36.77
CA ASP A 368 1.97 25.84 37.33
C ASP A 368 1.04 24.87 36.58
N GLU A 369 -0.15 24.67 37.16
CA GLU A 369 -1.21 23.81 36.66
C GLU A 369 -1.62 24.11 35.22
N ASP A 370 -1.95 25.36 34.93
CA ASP A 370 -2.44 25.82 33.63
C ASP A 370 -1.38 25.56 32.56
N THR A 371 -0.12 25.88 32.86
CA THR A 371 1.00 25.66 31.95
C THR A 371 1.19 24.17 31.63
N ARG A 372 1.06 23.28 32.63
CA ARG A 372 1.16 21.82 32.42
C ARG A 372 -0.01 21.29 31.59
N THR A 373 -1.22 21.73 31.90
CA THR A 373 -2.43 21.29 31.21
C THR A 373 -2.44 21.73 29.75
N ARG A 374 -2.10 23.00 29.47
CA ARG A 374 -1.94 23.50 28.10
C ARG A 374 -0.94 22.67 27.31
N GLN A 375 0.21 22.36 27.90
CA GLN A 375 1.22 21.55 27.23
C GLN A 375 0.74 20.13 26.92
N ILE A 376 -0.08 19.52 27.79
CA ILE A 376 -0.70 18.21 27.49
C ILE A 376 -1.64 18.32 26.31
N LEU A 377 -2.49 19.36 26.27
CA LEU A 377 -3.42 19.60 25.18
C LEU A 377 -2.68 19.84 23.85
N ASP A 378 -1.61 20.64 23.85
CA ASP A 378 -0.77 20.93 22.68
C ASP A 378 -0.04 19.69 22.13
N LEU A 379 0.21 18.70 22.98
CA LEU A 379 0.89 17.45 22.59
C LEU A 379 -0.05 16.39 22.02
N LEU A 380 -1.38 16.63 22.05
CA LEU A 380 -2.34 15.72 21.46
C LEU A 380 -2.17 15.68 19.93
N PRO A 381 -2.40 14.52 19.28
CA PRO A 381 -2.33 14.43 17.83
C PRO A 381 -3.33 15.36 17.14
N GLN A 382 -3.01 15.82 15.93
CA GLN A 382 -3.84 16.73 15.11
C GLN A 382 -5.27 16.23 14.81
N LYS A 383 -5.58 14.96 15.09
CA LYS A 383 -6.93 14.39 14.99
C LYS A 383 -7.89 14.92 16.07
N TYR A 384 -7.38 15.64 17.06
CA TYR A 384 -8.17 16.27 18.12
C TYR A 384 -8.17 17.78 17.98
N GLU A 385 -9.34 18.38 18.18
CA GLU A 385 -9.46 19.81 18.46
C GLU A 385 -9.43 19.99 19.98
N ALA A 386 -8.32 20.50 20.52
CA ALA A 386 -8.16 20.75 21.94
C ALA A 386 -8.19 22.26 22.23
N LYS A 387 -8.95 22.67 23.25
CA LYS A 387 -9.05 24.05 23.70
C LYS A 387 -8.79 24.15 25.19
N ASP A 388 -7.84 25.01 25.54
CA ASP A 388 -7.53 25.42 26.91
C ASP A 388 -8.58 26.44 27.41
N GLN A 389 -8.94 26.37 28.70
CA GLN A 389 -9.83 27.32 29.40
C GLN A 389 -11.12 27.68 28.65
N SER A 390 -11.89 26.65 28.28
CA SER A 390 -13.15 26.86 27.58
C SER A 390 -14.29 27.19 28.54
N ARG A 391 -15.07 28.23 28.22
CA ARG A 391 -16.22 28.66 29.03
C ARG A 391 -17.40 27.71 28.84
N TYR A 392 -17.59 26.80 29.79
CA TYR A 392 -18.71 25.84 29.82
C TYR A 392 -19.35 25.82 31.20
N GLY A 393 -20.68 25.62 31.23
CA GLY A 393 -21.41 25.45 32.47
C GLY A 393 -21.46 26.70 33.37
N GLU A 394 -21.74 26.49 34.65
CA GLU A 394 -21.82 27.55 35.67
C GLU A 394 -20.58 27.56 36.56
N SER A 395 -20.07 28.74 36.91
CA SER A 395 -18.99 28.85 37.91
C SER A 395 -19.47 28.35 39.27
N GLY A 396 -18.57 27.91 40.15
CA GLY A 396 -18.94 27.47 41.51
C GLY A 396 -19.64 28.53 42.39
N THR A 397 -19.69 29.79 41.93
CA THR A 397 -20.45 30.89 42.57
C THR A 397 -21.78 31.20 41.87
N GLY A 398 -22.06 30.60 40.71
CA GLY A 398 -23.26 30.85 39.89
C GLY A 398 -23.28 32.20 39.15
N ILE A 399 -22.26 33.06 39.31
CA ILE A 399 -22.29 34.45 38.81
C ILE A 399 -21.73 34.57 37.38
N LYS A 400 -20.84 33.66 36.96
CA LYS A 400 -20.22 33.63 35.61
C LYS A 400 -20.27 32.22 35.03
N GLN A 401 -20.02 32.08 33.72
CA GLN A 401 -19.77 30.78 33.09
C GLN A 401 -18.55 30.11 33.73
N GLY A 402 -18.64 28.79 33.97
CA GLY A 402 -17.54 27.97 34.47
C GLY A 402 -16.41 27.88 33.46
N SER A 403 -15.19 27.58 33.94
CA SER A 403 -14.00 27.40 33.10
C SER A 403 -13.50 25.98 33.27
N VAL A 404 -13.63 25.17 32.22
CA VAL A 404 -13.06 23.81 32.18
C VAL A 404 -11.61 23.91 31.76
N ASP A 405 -10.71 23.20 32.45
CA ASP A 405 -9.27 23.29 32.18
C ASP A 405 -8.94 22.83 30.75
N GLY A 406 -9.59 21.76 30.27
CA GLY A 406 -9.47 21.32 28.88
C GLY A 406 -10.76 20.76 28.29
N VAL A 407 -11.05 21.16 27.06
CA VAL A 407 -12.09 20.54 26.22
C VAL A 407 -11.44 19.95 24.98
N ILE A 408 -11.66 18.66 24.76
CA ILE A 408 -11.07 17.90 23.65
C ILE A 408 -12.20 17.36 22.79
N LYS A 409 -12.11 17.56 21.48
CA LYS A 409 -13.07 17.06 20.51
C LYS A 409 -12.38 16.12 19.53
N ASP A 410 -12.95 14.96 19.26
CA ASP A 410 -12.44 14.05 18.24
C ASP A 410 -13.05 14.31 16.85
N SER A 411 -12.58 13.58 15.84
CA SER A 411 -13.06 13.70 14.45
C SER A 411 -14.54 13.33 14.25
N SER A 412 -15.19 12.74 15.26
CA SER A 412 -16.62 12.42 15.27
C SER A 412 -17.47 13.47 15.97
N GLU A 413 -16.86 14.61 16.34
CA GLU A 413 -17.46 15.68 17.13
C GLU A 413 -17.82 15.27 18.57
N THR A 414 -17.26 14.17 19.08
CA THR A 414 -17.44 13.75 20.48
C THR A 414 -16.57 14.63 21.38
N GLU A 415 -17.18 15.27 22.38
CA GLU A 415 -16.50 16.11 23.37
C GLU A 415 -16.07 15.31 24.60
N TYR A 416 -14.91 15.67 25.13
CA TYR A 416 -14.35 15.12 26.37
C TYR A 416 -13.90 16.28 27.25
N PHE A 417 -14.20 16.18 28.55
CA PHE A 417 -13.76 17.16 29.53
C PHE A 417 -12.57 16.64 30.32
N LEU A 418 -11.61 17.54 30.49
CA LEU A 418 -10.40 17.36 31.25
C LEU A 418 -10.37 18.40 32.36
N GLU A 419 -10.31 17.93 33.61
CA GLU A 419 -9.95 18.75 34.76
C GLU A 419 -8.51 18.39 35.15
N ALA A 420 -7.75 19.33 35.67
CA ALA A 420 -6.41 19.06 36.15
C ALA A 420 -6.12 19.82 37.44
N PHE A 421 -5.35 19.22 38.35
CA PHE A 421 -4.90 19.93 39.54
C PHE A 421 -3.59 19.44 40.14
N ASN A 422 -2.89 20.33 40.84
CA ASN A 422 -1.69 20.00 41.61
C ASN A 422 -2.01 19.47 43.01
N LEU A 423 -1.27 18.45 43.46
CA LEU A 423 -1.25 17.99 44.84
C LEU A 423 0.18 17.77 45.35
N GLU A 424 0.44 18.22 46.58
CA GLU A 424 1.66 17.87 47.34
C GLU A 424 1.38 16.83 48.44
N TYR A 425 0.11 16.65 48.79
CA TYR A 425 -0.43 15.68 49.75
C TYR A 425 -1.90 15.39 49.40
N ILE A 426 -2.54 14.42 50.07
CA ILE A 426 -3.97 14.12 49.87
C ILE A 426 -4.81 15.25 50.49
N ASP A 427 -5.18 16.22 49.65
CA ASP A 427 -6.12 17.28 50.00
C ASP A 427 -7.53 16.87 49.54
N THR A 428 -8.29 16.25 50.45
CA THR A 428 -9.62 15.71 50.17
C THR A 428 -10.59 16.80 49.72
N ASN A 429 -10.50 18.01 50.28
CA ASN A 429 -11.35 19.13 49.88
C ASN A 429 -11.05 19.58 48.46
N ASN A 430 -9.77 19.68 48.09
CA ASN A 430 -9.36 20.05 46.74
C ASN A 430 -9.84 19.01 45.73
N ILE A 431 -9.57 17.71 45.99
CA ILE A 431 -9.99 16.61 45.11
C ILE A 431 -11.52 16.61 44.93
N THR A 432 -12.28 16.71 46.02
CA THR A 432 -13.75 16.77 45.97
C THR A 432 -14.23 17.97 45.16
N SER A 433 -13.62 19.14 45.34
CA SER A 433 -14.01 20.36 44.60
C SER A 433 -13.85 20.17 43.09
N HIS A 434 -12.72 19.64 42.62
CA HIS A 434 -12.46 19.43 41.19
C HIS A 434 -13.34 18.35 40.57
N ILE A 435 -13.56 17.22 41.26
CA ILE A 435 -14.49 16.19 40.78
C ILE A 435 -15.91 16.77 40.66
N ASN A 436 -16.38 17.50 41.67
CA ASN A 436 -17.72 18.09 41.66
C ASN A 436 -17.87 19.15 40.56
N LYS A 437 -16.86 19.96 40.26
CA LYS A 437 -16.89 20.89 39.12
C LYS A 437 -17.15 20.14 37.81
N LEU A 438 -16.38 19.06 37.59
CA LEU A 438 -16.47 18.27 36.36
C LEU A 438 -17.79 17.50 36.24
N GLU A 439 -18.35 16.99 37.34
CA GLU A 439 -19.63 16.25 37.32
C GLU A 439 -20.87 17.17 37.32
N GLN A 440 -20.89 18.19 38.17
CA GLN A 440 -22.06 19.01 38.45
C GLN A 440 -22.12 20.26 37.59
N ASN A 441 -20.99 20.93 37.40
CA ASN A 441 -20.99 22.27 36.82
C ASN A 441 -20.77 22.25 35.32
N TYR A 442 -20.01 21.27 34.79
CA TYR A 442 -19.58 21.25 33.39
C TYR A 442 -20.37 20.27 32.53
N ASP A 443 -20.51 19.01 32.96
CA ASP A 443 -21.08 17.91 32.17
C ASP A 443 -22.62 17.92 32.12
N SER A 444 -23.20 18.85 31.36
CA SER A 444 -24.63 18.88 31.05
C SER A 444 -25.07 17.82 30.03
N LYS A 445 -24.13 17.23 29.27
CA LYS A 445 -24.41 16.32 28.15
C LYS A 445 -24.46 14.84 28.53
N GLY A 446 -23.95 14.44 29.69
CA GLY A 446 -23.83 13.03 30.05
C GLY A 446 -22.67 12.35 29.34
N LEU A 447 -21.48 12.97 29.38
CA LEU A 447 -20.29 12.45 28.71
C LEU A 447 -19.93 11.04 29.22
N TYR A 448 -19.72 10.10 28.30
CA TYR A 448 -19.37 8.72 28.61
C TYR A 448 -18.01 8.57 29.30
N ASN A 449 -17.03 9.39 28.92
CA ASN A 449 -15.69 9.37 29.47
C ASN A 449 -15.27 10.79 29.85
N LYS A 450 -14.74 10.94 31.06
CA LYS A 450 -14.17 12.19 31.56
C LYS A 450 -12.80 11.93 32.18
N TYR A 451 -11.94 12.94 32.18
CA TYR A 451 -10.56 12.78 32.58
C TYR A 451 -10.19 13.80 33.65
N ILE A 452 -9.43 13.33 34.64
CA ILE A 452 -8.79 14.14 35.66
C ILE A 452 -7.30 13.86 35.58
N ILE A 453 -6.48 14.91 35.49
CA ILE A 453 -5.03 14.79 35.63
C ILE A 453 -4.59 15.38 36.97
N VAL A 454 -3.97 14.55 37.79
CA VAL A 454 -3.44 14.95 39.09
C VAL A 454 -1.92 15.04 38.99
N TYR A 455 -1.40 16.26 39.08
CA TYR A 455 0.04 16.51 39.11
C TYR A 455 0.55 16.37 40.56
N CYS A 456 1.13 15.21 40.87
CA CYS A 456 1.60 14.86 42.20
C CYS A 456 3.04 15.35 42.41
N ASN A 457 3.22 16.53 43.03
CA ASN A 457 4.53 17.10 43.33
C ASN A 457 5.06 16.52 44.65
N LEU A 458 5.71 15.35 44.59
CA LEU A 458 6.04 14.52 45.74
C LEU A 458 7.55 14.30 45.90
N PRO A 459 8.03 14.07 47.14
CA PRO A 459 9.39 13.57 47.35
C PRO A 459 9.61 12.21 46.68
N GLU A 460 10.89 11.85 46.52
CA GLU A 460 11.28 10.53 46.04
C GLU A 460 10.71 9.41 46.93
N ASN A 461 10.36 8.28 46.30
CA ASN A 461 9.80 7.09 46.95
C ASN A 461 8.46 7.27 47.70
N LYS A 462 7.73 8.38 47.50
CA LYS A 462 6.41 8.61 48.14
C LYS A 462 5.19 8.39 47.24
N PHE A 463 5.41 8.15 45.95
CA PHE A 463 4.32 8.07 44.98
C PHE A 463 3.38 6.88 45.21
N GLU A 464 3.93 5.71 45.54
CA GLU A 464 3.13 4.49 45.78
C GLU A 464 2.18 4.65 46.98
N ASP A 465 2.70 5.18 48.10
CA ASP A 465 1.90 5.45 49.31
C ASP A 465 0.80 6.47 49.01
N PHE A 466 1.16 7.55 48.30
CA PHE A 466 0.21 8.57 47.86
C PHE A 466 -0.91 7.98 47.00
N THR A 467 -0.56 7.12 46.02
CA THR A 467 -1.54 6.53 45.11
C THR A 467 -2.52 5.61 45.84
N LYS A 468 -2.06 4.86 46.84
CA LYS A 468 -2.92 4.04 47.70
C LYS A 468 -3.86 4.90 48.54
N SER A 469 -3.36 5.96 49.16
CA SER A 469 -4.20 6.89 49.93
C SER A 469 -5.22 7.61 49.03
N TYR A 470 -4.84 7.98 47.81
CA TYR A 470 -5.76 8.56 46.83
C TYR A 470 -6.86 7.58 46.45
N GLN A 471 -6.51 6.34 46.11
CA GLN A 471 -7.47 5.28 45.79
C GLN A 471 -8.41 5.01 46.96
N GLN A 472 -7.89 4.92 48.19
CA GLN A 472 -8.70 4.74 49.39
C GLN A 472 -9.71 5.89 49.58
N PHE A 473 -9.28 7.14 49.38
CA PHE A 473 -10.18 8.29 49.45
C PHE A 473 -11.28 8.21 48.39
N ILE A 474 -10.93 7.92 47.14
CA ILE A 474 -11.88 7.73 46.03
C ILE A 474 -12.86 6.58 46.28
N GLU A 475 -12.42 5.51 46.94
CA GLU A 475 -13.22 4.33 47.18
C GLU A 475 -14.18 4.50 48.37
N ALA A 476 -13.67 5.03 49.48
CA ALA A 476 -14.37 4.97 50.77
C ALA A 476 -14.94 6.31 51.26
N GLU A 477 -14.38 7.44 50.83
CA GLU A 477 -14.69 8.76 51.42
C GLU A 477 -15.34 9.72 50.43
N MET A 478 -14.97 9.66 49.15
CA MET A 478 -15.49 10.55 48.12
C MET A 478 -16.99 10.29 47.84
N LYS A 479 -17.78 11.36 47.94
CA LYS A 479 -19.21 11.34 47.61
C LYS A 479 -19.43 11.84 46.19
N PHE A 480 -19.54 10.92 45.24
CA PHE A 480 -19.84 11.22 43.84
C PHE A 480 -21.28 11.67 43.66
N LEU A 481 -21.51 12.53 42.66
CA LEU A 481 -22.87 12.97 42.31
C LEU A 481 -23.70 11.80 41.75
N TYR A 482 -23.03 10.93 40.98
CA TYR A 482 -23.63 9.74 40.39
C TYR A 482 -23.18 8.47 41.14
N PRO A 483 -24.11 7.54 41.44
CA PRO A 483 -23.80 6.35 42.20
C PRO A 483 -22.74 5.50 41.48
N LYS A 484 -21.73 5.05 42.23
CA LYS A 484 -20.70 4.15 41.71
C LYS A 484 -21.30 2.80 41.31
N ASN A 485 -20.80 2.25 40.21
CA ASN A 485 -21.14 0.93 39.70
C ASN A 485 -19.92 0.00 39.83
N GLY A 486 -19.68 -0.49 41.05
CA GLY A 486 -18.55 -1.35 41.38
C GLY A 486 -17.33 -0.60 41.95
N ASP A 487 -16.29 -1.38 42.26
CA ASP A 487 -15.03 -0.89 42.82
C ASP A 487 -14.20 -0.16 41.74
N SER A 488 -13.33 0.74 42.19
CA SER A 488 -12.35 1.36 41.30
C SER A 488 -11.35 0.34 40.75
N MET A 489 -11.00 0.52 39.48
CA MET A 489 -10.12 -0.39 38.75
C MET A 489 -8.79 0.29 38.44
N ASP A 490 -7.69 -0.34 38.84
CA ASP A 490 -6.36 0.10 38.44
C ASP A 490 -6.15 -0.18 36.95
N VAL A 491 -5.70 0.85 36.26
CA VAL A 491 -5.38 0.82 34.84
C VAL A 491 -3.87 0.74 34.70
N GLU A 492 -3.38 -0.34 34.09
CA GLU A 492 -1.96 -0.59 33.98
C GLU A 492 -1.26 0.52 33.18
N SER A 493 -0.20 1.09 33.78
CA SER A 493 0.65 2.10 33.16
C SER A 493 1.99 1.49 32.77
N LYS A 494 2.51 1.86 31.60
CA LYS A 494 3.84 1.46 31.13
C LYS A 494 4.99 2.02 31.99
N TYR A 495 4.72 3.04 32.80
CA TYR A 495 5.72 3.78 33.56
C TYR A 495 5.38 3.78 35.05
N THR A 496 6.42 3.64 35.88
CA THR A 496 6.32 3.58 37.35
C THR A 496 5.94 4.90 38.00
N ASN A 497 6.17 6.03 37.33
CA ASN A 497 5.85 7.37 37.83
C ASN A 497 4.44 7.85 37.44
N ASN A 498 3.64 6.98 36.82
CA ASN A 498 2.25 7.25 36.49
C ASN A 498 1.34 6.17 37.08
N ARG A 499 0.16 6.55 37.55
CA ARG A 499 -0.93 5.64 37.93
C ARG A 499 -2.21 6.12 37.30
N ILE A 500 -3.08 5.19 36.97
CA ILE A 500 -4.38 5.52 36.40
C ILE A 500 -5.41 4.72 37.18
N LEU A 501 -6.38 5.43 37.74
CA LEU A 501 -7.52 4.84 38.43
C LEU A 501 -8.78 5.10 37.60
N LYS A 502 -9.59 4.07 37.38
CA LYS A 502 -10.88 4.19 36.70
C LYS A 502 -12.01 3.96 37.68
N THR A 503 -12.98 4.87 37.71
CA THR A 503 -14.26 4.67 38.41
C THR A 503 -15.40 4.57 37.39
N SER A 504 -16.40 3.75 37.72
CA SER A 504 -17.62 3.59 36.95
C SER A 504 -18.82 4.14 37.73
N HIS A 505 -19.71 4.86 37.05
CA HIS A 505 -20.89 5.49 37.65
C HIS A 505 -22.13 5.28 36.78
N LEU A 506 -23.30 5.25 37.40
CA LEU A 506 -24.58 5.14 36.69
C LEU A 506 -25.26 6.52 36.57
N ARG A 507 -25.46 6.99 35.34
CA ARG A 507 -26.15 8.25 35.01
C ARG A 507 -27.23 7.99 33.98
N GLU A 508 -28.49 8.34 34.30
CA GLU A 508 -29.64 8.14 33.39
C GLU A 508 -29.74 6.69 32.84
N GLY A 509 -29.43 5.70 33.68
CA GLY A 509 -29.46 4.28 33.30
C GLY A 509 -28.31 3.82 32.40
N LYS A 510 -27.33 4.70 32.12
CA LYS A 510 -26.12 4.39 31.35
C LYS A 510 -24.88 4.43 32.24
N GLU A 511 -23.94 3.54 31.93
CA GLU A 511 -22.63 3.52 32.58
C GLU A 511 -21.73 4.62 31.98
N VAL A 512 -21.12 5.42 32.86
CA VAL A 512 -20.16 6.48 32.52
C VAL A 512 -18.89 6.31 33.35
N PHE A 513 -17.76 6.77 32.81
CA PHE A 513 -16.44 6.52 33.37
C PHE A 513 -15.67 7.81 33.67
N LEU A 514 -14.99 7.81 34.81
CA LEU A 514 -14.05 8.85 35.21
C LEU A 514 -12.66 8.24 35.35
N TYR A 515 -11.69 8.82 34.64
CA TYR A 515 -10.30 8.40 34.66
C TYR A 515 -9.47 9.40 35.45
N HIS A 516 -8.79 8.94 36.50
CA HIS A 516 -7.87 9.72 37.31
C HIS A 516 -6.45 9.36 36.90
N ILE A 517 -5.75 10.25 36.22
CA ILE A 517 -4.39 10.09 35.74
C ILE A 517 -3.45 10.80 36.72
N LEU A 518 -2.76 10.04 37.55
CA LEU A 518 -1.82 10.56 38.54
C LEU A 518 -0.41 10.57 37.94
N LEU A 519 0.21 11.75 37.90
CA LEU A 519 1.54 11.98 37.34
C LEU A 519 2.50 12.46 38.41
N LYS A 520 3.54 11.68 38.72
CA LYS A 520 4.57 12.11 39.67
C LYS A 520 5.47 13.19 39.04
N PHE A 521 5.65 14.27 39.78
CA PHE A 521 6.67 15.29 39.57
C PHE A 521 7.52 15.44 40.84
N PRO A 522 8.81 15.80 40.74
CA PRO A 522 9.62 16.03 41.93
C PRO A 522 9.13 17.25 42.69
N GLN A 523 9.15 17.16 44.02
CA GLN A 523 8.78 18.28 44.89
C GLN A 523 9.76 19.45 44.72
N LYS A 524 9.25 20.69 44.73
CA LYS A 524 10.06 21.91 44.69
C LYS A 524 11.03 21.92 45.89
N GLU A 525 12.34 21.87 45.64
CA GLU A 525 13.31 22.34 46.64
C GLU A 525 13.06 23.84 46.83
N LYS A 526 12.56 24.23 48.01
CA LYS A 526 12.51 25.64 48.39
C LYS A 526 13.95 26.12 48.44
N GLN A 527 14.39 26.86 47.43
CA GLN A 527 15.59 27.68 47.54
C GLN A 527 15.32 28.70 48.64
N GLU A 528 15.82 28.42 49.84
CA GLU A 528 15.96 29.44 50.87
C GLU A 528 16.80 30.57 50.25
N LYS A 529 16.19 31.74 50.11
CA LYS A 529 16.91 32.97 49.86
C LYS A 529 17.90 33.16 51.02
N ALA A 530 19.15 32.79 50.79
CA ALA A 530 20.26 33.35 51.56
C ALA A 530 20.37 34.83 51.18
N LEU A 531 19.61 35.68 51.89
CA LEU A 531 20.02 37.06 52.10
C LEU A 531 21.19 37.02 53.08
N ASN A 532 22.39 37.30 52.57
CA ASN A 532 23.48 37.94 53.29
C ASN A 532 24.14 38.95 52.35
#